data_AF-A0A1I0NXP6-F1
#
_entry.id   AF-A0A1I0NXP6-F1
#
_cell.length_a   1.000
_cell.length_b   1.000
_cell.length_c   1.000
_cell.angle_alpha   90.00
_cell.angle_beta   90.00
_cell.angle_gamma   90.00
#
_symmetry.space_group_name_H-M   'P 1'
#
loop_
_entity.id
_entity.type
_entity.pdbx_description
1 polymer ?
#
loop_
_entity_poly.entity_id
_entity_poly.type
_entity_poly.pdbx_seq_one_letter_code
_entity_poly.pdbx_strand_id
1 'polypeptide(L)'
;MPDFDSTNHVYTRPPMTRGVDPQRMNWLWQLILQATDLDPSDVRVALVAAGVGGAEKRIASWQAREGDDNYFPLTIAELERNLRSVVAWKEKRAQQSEAVGAGDGDTEG
;
A
#
# COMPACT_ATOMS: atom_id res chain seq x y z
N MET A 1 24.17 -2.84 20.82
CA MET A 1 22.97 -2.56 20.02
C MET A 1 23.42 -1.77 18.81
N PRO A 2 23.10 -2.15 17.56
CA PRO A 2 23.40 -1.28 16.44
C PRO A 2 22.29 -0.23 16.34
N ASP A 3 22.68 1.02 16.58
CA ASP A 3 21.95 2.22 16.20
C ASP A 3 21.54 2.11 14.73
N PHE A 4 20.24 2.10 14.47
CA PHE A 4 19.71 2.36 13.14
C PHE A 4 19.93 3.85 12.88
N ASP A 5 21.11 4.18 12.37
CA ASP A 5 21.40 5.46 11.72
C ASP A 5 20.36 5.64 10.61
N SER A 6 19.29 6.35 10.95
CA SER A 6 18.33 6.89 10.01
C SER A 6 19.04 7.98 9.22
N THR A 7 19.93 7.55 8.31
CA THR A 7 20.51 8.41 7.30
C THR A 7 19.34 9.13 6.65
N ASN A 8 19.28 10.45 6.89
CA ASN A 8 18.35 11.37 6.27
C ASN A 8 18.69 11.39 4.77
N HIS A 9 18.28 10.34 4.06
CA HIS A 9 18.39 10.24 2.62
C HIS A 9 17.50 11.35 2.09
N VAL A 10 18.11 12.50 1.80
CA VAL A 10 17.49 13.56 1.02
C VAL A 10 16.96 12.85 -0.22
N TYR A 11 15.63 12.79 -0.32
CA TYR A 11 14.96 12.07 -1.38
C TYR A 11 15.48 12.60 -2.71
N THR A 12 16.36 11.83 -3.34
CA THR A 12 16.97 12.20 -4.60
C THR A 12 16.05 11.62 -5.65
N ARG A 13 15.23 12.49 -6.27
CA ARG A 13 14.31 12.10 -7.32
C ARG A 13 15.10 11.30 -8.38
N PRO A 14 14.81 10.02 -8.59
CA PRO A 14 15.46 9.24 -9.64
C PRO A 14 15.24 9.93 -10.99
N PRO A 15 16.20 9.87 -11.93
CA PRO A 15 16.00 10.39 -13.27
C PRO A 15 14.75 9.73 -13.86
N MET A 16 13.74 10.56 -14.17
CA MET A 16 12.46 10.14 -14.73
C MET A 16 12.71 9.56 -16.13
N THR A 17 12.99 8.26 -16.21
CA THR A 17 13.04 7.55 -17.49
C THR A 17 11.66 7.65 -18.14
N ARG A 18 11.62 8.44 -19.21
CA ARG A 18 10.46 8.84 -20.00
C ARG A 18 9.42 7.73 -20.15
N GLY A 19 8.27 7.91 -19.53
CA GLY A 19 7.09 7.10 -19.82
C GLY A 19 5.96 7.31 -18.84
N VAL A 20 6.28 7.56 -17.56
CA VAL A 20 5.27 7.59 -16.51
C VAL A 20 5.49 8.76 -15.57
N ASP A 21 4.54 9.67 -15.56
CA ASP A 21 4.49 10.80 -14.64
C ASP A 21 4.04 10.33 -13.25
N PRO A 22 4.81 10.57 -12.17
CA PRO A 22 4.46 10.11 -10.82
C PRO A 22 3.15 10.69 -10.26
N GLN A 23 2.76 11.90 -10.70
CA GLN A 23 1.47 12.48 -10.30
C GLN A 23 0.32 11.70 -10.93
N ARG A 24 0.45 11.27 -12.20
CA ARG A 24 -0.50 10.34 -12.82
C ARG A 24 -0.59 9.01 -12.07
N MET A 25 0.49 8.53 -11.45
CA MET A 25 0.44 7.29 -10.65
C MET A 25 -0.30 7.48 -9.33
N ASN A 26 -0.10 8.60 -8.63
CA ASN A 26 -0.92 8.95 -7.45
C ASN A 26 -2.40 9.02 -7.83
N TRP A 27 -2.72 9.67 -8.96
CA TRP A 27 -4.09 9.75 -9.46
C TRP A 27 -4.67 8.37 -9.83
N LEU A 28 -3.89 7.53 -10.50
CA LEU A 28 -4.32 6.17 -10.84
C LEU A 28 -4.64 5.35 -9.59
N TRP A 29 -3.88 5.51 -8.52
CA TRP A 29 -4.20 4.89 -7.24
C TRP A 29 -5.53 5.40 -6.66
N GLN A 30 -5.79 6.71 -6.70
CA GLN A 30 -7.09 7.24 -6.28
C GLN A 30 -8.25 6.63 -7.08
N LEU A 31 -8.09 6.48 -8.40
CA LEU A 31 -9.09 5.82 -9.25
C LEU A 31 -9.31 4.35 -8.86
N ILE A 32 -8.25 3.61 -8.52
CA ILE A 32 -8.36 2.23 -8.02
C ILE A 32 -9.17 2.20 -6.72
N LEU A 33 -8.87 3.09 -5.77
CA LEU A 33 -9.64 3.18 -4.52
C LEU A 33 -11.11 3.55 -4.75
N GLN A 34 -11.41 4.43 -5.71
CA GLN A 34 -12.79 4.81 -6.02
C GLN A 34 -13.57 3.73 -6.79
N ALA A 35 -12.89 2.97 -7.65
CA ALA A 35 -13.49 1.93 -8.47
C ALA A 35 -13.67 0.59 -7.74
N THR A 36 -13.20 0.49 -6.50
CA THR A 36 -13.22 -0.73 -5.69
C THR A 36 -13.69 -0.43 -4.28
N ASP A 37 -14.12 -1.43 -3.52
CA ASP A 37 -14.42 -1.29 -2.09
C ASP A 37 -13.14 -1.35 -1.21
N LEU A 38 -12.03 -0.79 -1.68
CA LEU A 38 -10.76 -0.80 -0.95
C LEU A 38 -10.71 0.32 0.08
N ASP A 39 -10.76 -0.04 1.36
CA ASP A 39 -10.57 0.91 2.45
C ASP A 39 -9.07 1.29 2.61
N PRO A 40 -8.72 2.58 2.74
CA PRO A 40 -7.33 3.01 2.96
C PRO A 40 -6.66 2.36 4.17
N SER A 41 -7.41 2.02 5.22
CA SER A 41 -6.88 1.36 6.42
C SER A 41 -6.49 -0.11 6.14
N ASP A 42 -7.22 -0.80 5.27
CA ASP A 42 -6.87 -2.15 4.83
C ASP A 42 -5.60 -2.14 3.96
N VAL A 43 -5.49 -1.15 3.08
CA VAL A 43 -4.28 -0.94 2.29
C VAL A 43 -3.06 -0.73 3.19
N ARG A 44 -3.21 0.10 4.23
CA ARG A 44 -2.18 0.33 5.25
C ARG A 44 -1.71 -0.95 5.90
N VAL A 45 -2.64 -1.80 6.35
CA VAL A 45 -2.33 -3.09 6.96
C VAL A 45 -1.57 -3.98 5.98
N ALA A 46 -2.03 -4.06 4.73
CA ALA A 46 -1.37 -4.83 3.68
C ALA A 46 0.07 -4.37 3.41
N LEU A 47 0.28 -3.05 3.31
CA LEU A 47 1.60 -2.46 3.09
C LEU A 47 2.56 -2.69 4.26
N VAL A 48 2.09 -2.50 5.49
CA VAL A 48 2.89 -2.75 6.70
C VAL A 48 3.26 -4.23 6.78
N ALA A 49 2.32 -5.14 6.53
CA ALA A 49 2.57 -6.58 6.52
C ALA A 49 3.58 -7.01 5.43
N ALA A 50 3.65 -6.27 4.32
CA ALA A 50 4.63 -6.48 3.25
C ALA A 50 5.99 -5.78 3.50
N GLY A 51 6.18 -5.14 4.66
CA GLY A 51 7.43 -4.44 4.98
C GLY A 51 7.64 -3.14 4.21
N VAL A 52 6.57 -2.54 3.67
CA VAL A 52 6.65 -1.26 2.96
C VAL A 52 6.87 -0.12 3.95
N GLY A 53 8.11 0.38 4.01
CA GLY A 53 8.47 1.49 4.88
C GLY A 53 7.68 2.78 4.59
N GLY A 54 7.25 3.47 5.65
CA GLY A 54 6.53 4.73 5.55
C GLY A 54 5.09 4.62 5.02
N ALA A 55 4.44 3.46 5.19
CA ALA A 55 3.08 3.21 4.70
C ALA A 55 2.08 4.33 5.04
N GLU A 56 2.10 4.84 6.28
CA GLU A 56 1.25 5.96 6.70
C GLU A 56 1.44 7.21 5.83
N LYS A 57 2.70 7.65 5.68
CA LYS A 57 3.03 8.83 4.87
C LYS A 57 2.69 8.63 3.39
N ARG A 58 2.89 7.42 2.87
CA ARG A 58 2.54 7.07 1.48
C ARG A 58 1.04 7.13 1.23
N ILE A 59 0.24 6.63 2.17
CA ILE A 59 -1.22 6.65 2.03
C ILE A 59 -1.72 8.09 2.04
N ALA A 60 -1.23 8.91 2.98
CA ALA A 60 -1.53 10.33 3.01
C ALA A 60 -1.14 11.04 1.71
N SER A 61 0.00 10.67 1.11
CA SER A 61 0.51 11.31 -0.10
C SER A 61 -0.28 10.97 -1.37
N TRP A 62 -0.96 9.84 -1.44
CA TRP A 62 -1.74 9.48 -2.62
C TRP A 62 -2.97 10.37 -2.81
N GLN A 63 -3.50 10.94 -1.73
CA GLN A 63 -4.61 11.89 -1.75
C GLN A 63 -4.15 13.35 -1.86
N ALA A 64 -2.87 13.60 -1.56
CA ALA A 64 -2.27 14.93 -1.60
C ALA A 64 -2.13 15.46 -3.04
N ARG A 65 -2.36 16.76 -3.21
CA ARG A 65 -2.11 17.50 -4.44
C ARG A 65 -0.66 17.96 -4.49
N GLU A 66 -0.24 18.33 -5.69
CA GLU A 66 1.07 18.98 -5.85
C GLU A 66 1.09 20.30 -5.06
N GLY A 67 2.11 20.47 -4.22
CA GLY A 67 2.26 21.62 -3.33
C GLY A 67 1.81 21.37 -1.88
N ASP A 68 1.15 20.25 -1.59
CA ASP A 68 0.81 19.90 -0.20
C ASP A 68 2.05 19.39 0.55
N ASP A 69 2.15 19.65 1.86
CA ASP A 69 3.29 19.23 2.70
C ASP A 69 3.48 17.70 2.75
N ASN A 70 2.40 16.96 2.55
CA ASN A 70 2.41 15.50 2.52
C ASN A 70 2.55 14.95 1.09
N TYR A 71 2.80 15.80 0.10
CA TYR A 71 2.98 15.37 -1.28
C TYR A 71 4.25 14.52 -1.43
N PHE A 72 4.05 13.30 -1.93
CA PHE A 72 5.13 12.39 -2.27
C PHE A 72 4.78 11.66 -3.58
N PRO A 73 5.66 11.73 -4.60
CA PRO A 73 5.41 11.11 -5.90
C PRO A 73 5.49 9.57 -5.81
N LEU A 74 4.56 8.88 -6.47
CA LEU A 74 4.56 7.41 -6.59
C LEU A 74 5.12 6.98 -7.94
N THR A 75 6.08 6.07 -7.95
CA THR A 75 6.57 5.45 -9.18
C THR A 75 5.69 4.28 -9.62
N ILE A 76 5.79 3.87 -10.89
CA ILE A 76 5.06 2.68 -11.40
C ILE A 76 5.43 1.39 -10.65
N ALA A 77 6.71 1.21 -10.31
CA ALA A 77 7.16 0.03 -9.57
C ALA A 77 6.60 0.00 -8.15
N GLU A 78 6.49 1.16 -7.50
CA GLU A 78 5.86 1.26 -6.18
C GLU A 78 4.36 1.02 -6.26
N LEU A 79 3.68 1.56 -7.28
CA LEU A 79 2.27 1.30 -7.53
C LEU A 79 1.99 -0.20 -7.69
N GLU A 80 2.77 -0.88 -8.54
CA GLU A 80 2.65 -2.33 -8.75
C GLU A 80 2.88 -3.11 -7.45
N ARG A 81 3.99 -2.82 -6.74
CA ARG A 81 4.31 -3.50 -5.47
C ARG A 81 3.20 -3.34 -4.44
N ASN A 82 2.66 -2.13 -4.31
CA ASN A 82 1.60 -1.83 -3.36
C ASN A 82 0.34 -2.63 -3.71
N LEU A 83 -0.05 -2.66 -4.99
CA LEU A 83 -1.21 -3.43 -5.44
C LEU A 83 -1.04 -4.93 -5.18
N ARG A 84 0.12 -5.51 -5.48
CA ARG A 84 0.41 -6.92 -5.18
C ARG A 84 0.32 -7.23 -3.68
N SER A 85 0.77 -6.31 -2.83
CA SER A 85 0.67 -6.47 -1.37
C SER A 85 -0.78 -6.50 -0.89
N VAL A 86 -1.62 -5.62 -1.44
CA VAL A 86 -3.06 -5.60 -1.16
C VAL A 86 -3.75 -6.88 -1.63
N VAL A 87 -3.45 -7.36 -2.84
CA VAL A 87 -4.00 -8.61 -3.38
C VAL A 87 -3.66 -9.79 -2.46
N ALA A 88 -2.38 -9.95 -2.11
CA ALA A 88 -1.93 -11.03 -1.23
C ALA A 88 -2.58 -10.95 0.18
N TRP A 89 -2.81 -9.74 0.70
CA TRP A 89 -3.52 -9.55 1.97
C TRP A 89 -4.99 -10.01 1.88
N LYS A 90 -5.69 -9.67 0.79
CA LYS A 90 -7.08 -10.11 0.56
C LYS A 90 -7.18 -11.64 0.46
N GLU A 91 -6.26 -12.26 -0.27
CA GLU A 91 -6.20 -13.73 -0.41
C GLU A 91 -6.01 -14.41 0.96
N LYS A 92 -5.08 -13.92 1.79
CA LYS A 92 -4.87 -14.44 3.15
C LYS A 92 -6.10 -14.26 4.03
N ARG A 93 -6.77 -13.11 3.95
CA ARG A 93 -7.98 -12.84 4.73
C ARG A 93 -9.13 -13.77 4.33
N ALA A 94 -9.32 -14.01 3.04
CA ALA A 94 -10.34 -14.93 2.53
C ALA A 94 -10.11 -16.36 3.05
N GLN A 95 -8.87 -16.85 2.98
CA GLN A 95 -8.49 -18.18 3.50
C GLN A 95 -8.74 -18.31 5.02
N GLN A 96 -8.48 -17.26 5.79
CA GLN A 96 -8.74 -17.25 7.24
C GLN A 96 -10.25 -17.27 7.55
N SER A 97 -11.06 -16.56 6.77
CA SER A 97 -12.52 -16.59 6.92
C SER A 97 -13.12 -17.96 6.59
N GLU A 98 -12.60 -18.64 5.55
CA GLU A 98 -13.00 -20.00 5.18
C GLU A 98 -12.59 -21.04 6.23
N ALA A 99 -11.39 -20.91 6.81
CA ALA A 99 -10.91 -21.81 7.85
C ALA A 99 -11.71 -21.71 9.17
N VAL A 100 -12.24 -20.54 9.51
CA VAL A 100 -13.09 -20.35 10.69
C VAL A 100 -14.51 -20.86 10.45
N GLY A 101 -15.05 -20.74 9.23
CA GLY A 101 -16.38 -21.26 8.88
C GLY A 101 -16.47 -22.80 8.82
N ALA A 102 -15.34 -23.49 8.63
CA ALA A 102 -15.29 -24.95 8.60
C ALA A 102 -15.17 -25.60 10.00
N GLY A 103 -14.87 -24.82 11.04
CA GLY A 103 -14.59 -25.33 12.40
C GLY A 103 -15.79 -25.38 13.36
N ASP A 104 -16.93 -24.79 12.99
CA ASP A 104 -18.11 -24.62 13.89
C ASP A 104 -19.26 -25.61 13.55
N GLY A 105 -19.00 -26.58 12.67
CA GLY A 105 -19.99 -27.55 12.18
C GLY A 105 -19.94 -28.95 12.83
N ASP A 106 -18.89 -29.27 13.57
CA ASP A 106 -18.71 -30.59 14.20
C ASP A 106 -18.67 -30.46 15.73
N THR A 107 -19.85 -30.30 16.34
CA THR A 107 -20.06 -30.75 17.72
C THR A 107 -21.47 -31.32 17.83
N GLU A 108 -21.66 -32.52 17.27
CA GLU A 108 -22.80 -33.40 17.51
C GLU A 108 -22.70 -34.04 18.91
N GLY A 109 -23.86 -34.38 19.50
CA GLY A 109 -23.96 -35.37 20.58
C GLY A 109 -25.09 -35.15 21.57
#